data_AF-A0A847L2J4-F1
#
_entry.id   AF-A0A847L2J4-F1
#
_cell.length_a   1.000
_cell.length_b   1.000
_cell.length_c   1.000
_cell.angle_alpha   90.00
_cell.angle_beta   90.00
_cell.angle_gamma   90.00
#
_symmetry.space_group_name_H-M   'P 1'
#
loop_
_entity.id
_entity.type
_entity.pdbx_description
1 polymer ?
#
loop_
_entity_poly.entity_id
_entity_poly.type
_entity_poly.pdbx_seq_one_letter_code
_entity_poly.pdbx_strand_id
1 'polypeptide(L)'
;MKDPYNRKYRIYAFNCNNPPGGRPINEYKIVLNVGQEQGKRGNFDYSDGCFPIVIGYVKQHDVFVLWDSTKHKDFGFNKNMQVKSETILRALASPTSLQKRRTWNGEETIIAARSEYLIDALNKRISLLHDEMVGE
;
A
#
# COMPACT_ATOMS: atom_id res chain seq x y z
N MET A 1 -26.81 16.79 15.08
CA MET A 1 -25.73 15.78 15.29
C MET A 1 -25.24 15.40 13.90
N LYS A 2 -23.98 15.65 13.53
CA LYS A 2 -23.44 15.10 12.28
C LYS A 2 -23.40 13.58 12.45
N ASP A 3 -24.04 12.85 11.55
CA ASP A 3 -24.00 11.40 11.48
C ASP A 3 -22.52 10.93 11.62
N PRO A 4 -22.18 9.97 12.50
CA PRO A 4 -20.82 9.44 12.53
C PRO A 4 -20.47 8.95 11.13
N TYR A 5 -19.40 9.51 10.55
CA TYR A 5 -18.92 9.10 9.23
C TYR A 5 -18.63 7.60 9.24
N ASN A 6 -19.56 6.80 8.72
CA ASN A 6 -19.38 5.37 8.53
C ASN A 6 -18.44 5.15 7.34
N ARG A 7 -17.14 5.42 7.56
CA ARG A 7 -16.11 5.23 6.54
C ARG A 7 -15.86 3.75 6.36
N LYS A 8 -16.16 3.24 5.17
CA LYS A 8 -15.88 1.85 4.79
C LYS A 8 -14.50 1.79 4.14
N TYR A 9 -13.76 0.73 4.44
CA TYR A 9 -12.46 0.45 3.83
C TYR A 9 -12.47 -0.91 3.17
N ARG A 10 -11.86 -1.03 1.99
CA ARG A 10 -11.72 -2.29 1.25
C ARG A 10 -10.25 -2.67 1.23
N ILE A 11 -9.91 -3.79 1.88
CA ILE A 11 -8.51 -4.22 2.00
C ILE A 11 -8.14 -5.10 0.80
N TYR A 12 -7.07 -4.74 0.11
CA TYR A 12 -6.41 -5.56 -0.90
C TYR A 12 -5.10 -6.07 -0.32
N ALA A 13 -5.08 -7.31 0.15
CA ALA A 13 -3.93 -7.92 0.80
C ALA A 13 -3.17 -8.85 -0.15
N PHE A 14 -1.85 -8.72 -0.18
CA PHE A 14 -0.97 -9.51 -1.03
C PHE A 14 0.24 -10.03 -0.24
N ASN A 15 0.83 -11.14 -0.71
CA ASN A 15 2.18 -11.51 -0.28
C ASN A 15 3.19 -10.54 -0.88
N CYS A 16 4.10 -10.02 -0.04
CA CYS A 16 5.15 -9.10 -0.45
C CYS A 16 6.50 -9.83 -0.40
N ASN A 17 7.06 -10.10 -1.58
CA ASN A 17 8.21 -10.99 -1.74
C ASN A 17 9.39 -10.28 -2.42
N ASN A 18 10.58 -10.79 -2.16
CA ASN A 18 11.81 -10.46 -2.88
C ASN A 18 12.35 -11.76 -3.52
N PRO A 19 11.88 -12.15 -4.72
CA PRO A 19 12.31 -13.39 -5.34
C PRO A 19 13.80 -13.34 -5.72
N PRO A 20 14.59 -14.40 -5.45
CA PRO A 20 16.00 -14.44 -5.78
C PRO A 20 16.22 -14.50 -7.30
N GLY A 21 17.12 -13.63 -7.82
CA GLY A 21 17.61 -13.70 -9.21
C GLY A 21 17.46 -12.38 -9.98
N GLY A 22 18.54 -11.59 -10.06
CA GLY A 22 18.86 -10.81 -11.26
C GLY A 22 18.98 -9.29 -11.16
N ARG A 23 18.23 -8.57 -10.31
CA ARG A 23 18.30 -7.08 -10.06
C ARG A 23 17.07 -6.61 -9.25
N PRO A 24 17.16 -5.56 -8.40
CA PRO A 24 18.18 -5.23 -7.40
C PRO A 24 17.90 -5.95 -6.06
N ILE A 25 18.95 -6.24 -5.28
CA ILE A 25 18.89 -6.83 -3.91
C ILE A 25 18.02 -6.02 -2.92
N ASN A 26 17.60 -4.81 -3.30
CA ASN A 26 17.15 -3.76 -2.40
C ASN A 26 15.65 -3.49 -2.44
N GLU A 27 14.81 -4.36 -3.03
CA GLU A 27 13.36 -4.12 -3.06
C GLU A 27 12.52 -5.38 -2.84
N TYR A 28 11.37 -5.18 -2.21
CA TYR A 28 10.28 -6.15 -2.13
C TYR A 28 9.12 -5.66 -3.00
N LYS A 29 8.28 -6.58 -3.48
CA LYS A 29 7.13 -6.21 -4.31
C LYS A 29 5.89 -7.05 -4.03
N ILE A 30 4.75 -6.41 -4.27
CA ILE A 30 3.47 -7.09 -4.53
C ILE A 30 3.18 -7.07 -6.03
N VAL A 31 2.36 -8.02 -6.49
CA VAL A 31 1.91 -8.11 -7.88
C VAL A 31 0.40 -7.89 -7.90
N LEU A 32 -0.05 -6.83 -8.56
CA LEU A 32 -1.48 -6.49 -8.62
C LEU A 32 -2.22 -7.40 -9.59
N ASN A 33 -3.13 -8.18 -9.02
CA ASN A 33 -4.21 -8.85 -9.70
C ASN A 33 -5.45 -8.71 -8.80
N VAL A 34 -6.37 -7.82 -9.19
CA VAL A 34 -7.54 -7.43 -8.38
C VAL A 34 -8.85 -7.93 -9.01
N GLY A 35 -8.78 -9.01 -9.78
CA GLY A 35 -9.94 -9.61 -10.46
C GLY A 35 -10.16 -9.17 -11.90
N GLN A 36 -9.24 -8.38 -12.48
CA GLN A 36 -9.30 -8.05 -13.91
C GLN A 36 -8.85 -9.24 -14.78
N GLU A 37 -9.43 -9.35 -15.98
CA GLU A 37 -9.04 -10.36 -16.97
C GLU A 37 -7.57 -10.20 -17.41
N GLN A 38 -6.96 -11.32 -17.82
CA GLN A 38 -5.60 -11.32 -18.33
C GLN A 38 -5.45 -10.38 -19.53
N GLY A 39 -4.46 -9.49 -19.48
CA GLY A 39 -4.20 -8.49 -20.52
C GLY A 39 -5.10 -7.26 -20.48
N LYS A 40 -6.09 -7.21 -19.57
CA LYS A 40 -6.90 -6.01 -19.33
C LYS A 40 -6.28 -5.13 -18.27
N ARG A 41 -6.65 -3.85 -18.29
CA ARG A 41 -6.30 -2.90 -17.23
C ARG A 41 -7.30 -3.02 -16.08
N GLY A 42 -6.83 -2.80 -14.86
CA GLY A 42 -7.60 -2.88 -13.63
C GLY A 42 -7.54 -1.57 -12.84
N ASN A 43 -8.48 -1.44 -11.92
CA ASN A 43 -8.53 -0.38 -10.93
C ASN A 43 -8.89 -0.99 -9.57
N PHE A 44 -8.52 -0.32 -8.48
CA PHE A 44 -9.13 -0.65 -7.20
C PHE A 44 -10.61 -0.26 -7.22
N ASP A 45 -11.44 -1.06 -6.59
CA ASP A 45 -12.87 -0.82 -6.45
C ASP A 45 -13.15 0.20 -5.34
N TYR A 46 -13.70 1.36 -5.72
CA TYR A 46 -14.15 2.44 -4.85
C TYR A 46 -15.69 2.48 -4.67
N SER A 47 -16.41 1.43 -5.10
CA SER A 47 -17.86 1.31 -4.95
C SER A 47 -18.30 1.41 -3.49
N ASP A 48 -19.59 1.69 -3.27
CA ASP A 48 -20.26 1.63 -1.96
C ASP A 48 -19.67 2.60 -0.91
N GLY A 49 -18.97 3.64 -1.36
CA GLY A 49 -18.27 4.58 -0.50
C GLY A 49 -17.07 3.98 0.22
N CYS A 50 -16.49 2.90 -0.30
CA CYS A 50 -15.32 2.26 0.28
C CYS A 50 -14.03 2.90 -0.23
N PHE A 51 -13.09 3.14 0.70
CA PHE A 51 -11.73 3.51 0.36
C PHE A 51 -10.82 2.28 0.32
N PRO A 52 -10.20 1.95 -0.82
CA PRO A 52 -9.21 0.89 -0.91
C PRO A 52 -7.98 1.15 -0.04
N ILE A 53 -7.52 0.13 0.65
CA ILE A 53 -6.21 0.10 1.31
C ILE A 53 -5.42 -1.08 0.73
N VAL A 54 -4.26 -0.78 0.15
CA VAL A 54 -3.40 -1.80 -0.47
C VAL A 54 -2.32 -2.19 0.52
N ILE A 55 -2.28 -3.48 0.86
CA ILE A 55 -1.40 -4.03 1.88
C ILE A 55 -0.59 -5.19 1.29
N GLY A 56 0.71 -5.19 1.54
CA GLY A 56 1.61 -6.30 1.31
C GLY A 56 2.14 -6.83 2.63
N TYR A 57 2.28 -8.15 2.76
CA TYR A 57 2.86 -8.76 3.95
C TYR A 57 4.20 -9.45 3.63
N VAL A 58 5.26 -9.01 4.29
CA VAL A 58 6.62 -9.54 4.19
C VAL A 58 6.81 -10.57 5.29
N LYS A 59 6.46 -11.83 4.99
CA LYS A 59 6.47 -12.94 5.97
C LYS A 59 7.80 -13.11 6.71
N GLN A 60 8.93 -12.91 6.02
CA GLN A 60 10.27 -13.09 6.61
C GLN A 60 10.55 -12.14 7.78
N HIS A 61 9.92 -10.97 7.78
CA HIS A 61 10.20 -9.88 8.72
C HIS A 61 9.00 -9.53 9.60
N ASP A 62 7.85 -10.20 9.42
CA ASP A 62 6.58 -9.85 10.05
C ASP A 62 6.22 -8.36 9.85
N VAL A 63 6.40 -7.88 8.61
CA VAL A 63 6.18 -6.46 8.24
C VAL A 63 5.04 -6.35 7.25
N PHE A 64 4.06 -5.50 7.58
CA PHE A 64 3.05 -5.01 6.66
C PHE A 64 3.55 -3.75 5.96
N VAL A 65 3.26 -3.65 4.66
CA VAL A 65 3.60 -2.53 3.80
C VAL A 65 2.31 -2.00 3.18
N LEU A 66 2.00 -0.72 3.44
CA LEU A 66 0.79 -0.06 2.99
C LEU A 66 1.17 0.96 1.93
N TRP A 67 0.59 0.84 0.74
CA TRP A 67 0.72 1.81 -0.34
C TRP A 67 -0.50 2.72 -0.43
N ASP A 68 -0.35 3.81 -1.16
CA ASP A 68 -1.44 4.70 -1.51
C ASP A 68 -2.19 4.16 -2.75
N SER A 69 -3.45 3.79 -2.59
CA SER A 69 -4.28 3.28 -3.68
C SER A 69 -4.62 4.36 -4.72
N THR A 70 -4.65 5.64 -4.33
CA THR A 70 -5.08 6.74 -5.19
C THR A 70 -4.03 7.06 -6.26
N LYS A 71 -2.75 6.75 -5.99
CA LYS A 71 -1.64 6.96 -6.92
C LYS A 71 -1.48 5.84 -7.94
N HIS A 72 -2.37 4.85 -7.90
CA HIS A 72 -2.30 3.65 -8.74
C HIS A 72 -3.64 3.41 -9.44
N LYS A 73 -3.86 4.16 -10.51
CA LYS A 73 -5.04 4.05 -11.38
C LYS A 73 -4.68 3.36 -12.69
N ASP A 74 -5.71 2.79 -13.30
CA ASP A 74 -5.69 2.17 -14.63
C ASP A 74 -4.42 1.35 -14.81
N PHE A 75 -4.20 0.30 -14.04
CA PHE A 75 -2.96 -0.46 -14.05
C PHE A 75 -3.04 -1.74 -14.89
N GLY A 76 -1.95 -2.12 -15.55
CA GLY A 76 -1.89 -3.38 -16.28
C GLY A 76 -1.98 -4.61 -15.38
N PHE A 77 -2.39 -5.74 -15.97
CA PHE A 77 -2.30 -7.05 -15.33
C PHE A 77 -0.88 -7.34 -14.83
N ASN A 78 -0.75 -7.87 -13.62
CA ASN A 78 0.53 -8.12 -12.93
C ASN A 78 1.43 -6.88 -12.74
N LYS A 79 0.87 -5.68 -12.61
CA LYS A 79 1.66 -4.50 -12.22
C LYS A 79 2.35 -4.73 -10.88
N ASN A 80 3.65 -4.48 -10.82
CA ASN A 80 4.41 -4.52 -9.57
C ASN A 80 4.22 -3.23 -8.77
N MET A 81 4.05 -3.35 -7.46
CA MET A 81 4.24 -2.24 -6.52
C MET A 81 5.40 -2.58 -5.60
N GLN A 82 6.47 -1.79 -5.70
CA GLN A 82 7.73 -2.02 -5.00
C GLN A 82 7.84 -1.19 -3.74
N VAL A 83 8.62 -1.66 -2.78
CA VAL A 83 9.09 -0.94 -1.59
C VAL A 83 10.58 -1.26 -1.40
N LYS A 84 11.37 -0.29 -0.93
CA LYS A 84 12.79 -0.50 -0.66
C LYS A 84 12.95 -1.42 0.55
N SER A 85 13.90 -2.35 0.48
CA SER A 85 14.31 -3.21 1.60
C SER A 85 14.69 -2.37 2.81
N GLU A 86 15.33 -1.22 2.61
CA GLU A 86 15.65 -0.28 3.69
C GLU A 86 14.41 0.15 4.48
N THR A 87 13.28 0.39 3.82
CA THR A 87 12.03 0.79 4.48
C THR A 87 11.51 -0.33 5.38
N ILE A 88 11.60 -1.58 4.92
CA ILE A 88 11.22 -2.77 5.70
C ILE A 88 12.18 -2.96 6.88
N LEU A 89 13.50 -2.86 6.66
CA LEU A 89 14.50 -3.02 7.72
C LEU A 89 14.36 -1.94 8.80
N ARG A 90 14.10 -0.69 8.42
CA ARG A 90 13.82 0.40 9.39
C ARG A 90 12.57 0.13 10.23
N ALA A 91 11.54 -0.52 9.68
CA ALA A 91 10.35 -0.90 10.44
C ALA A 91 10.62 -1.99 11.49
N LEU A 92 11.76 -2.68 11.44
CA LEU A 92 12.19 -3.59 12.51
C LEU A 92 12.76 -2.83 13.72
N ALA A 93 13.23 -1.60 13.52
CA ALA A 93 13.86 -0.77 14.54
C ALA A 93 12.97 0.40 15.01
N SER A 94 11.77 0.56 14.44
CA SER A 94 10.87 1.68 14.73
C SER A 94 9.41 1.26 14.51
N PRO A 95 8.44 1.84 15.24
CA PRO A 95 7.03 1.45 15.12
C PRO A 95 6.49 1.54 13.69
N THR A 96 6.90 2.57 12.95
CA THR A 96 6.61 2.73 11.53
C THR A 96 7.84 3.25 10.80
N SER A 97 7.96 2.90 9.52
CA SER A 97 8.95 3.41 8.58
C SER A 97 8.25 3.97 7.36
N LEU A 98 8.70 5.11 6.85
CA LEU A 98 8.10 5.79 5.71
C LEU A 98 9.03 5.83 4.52
N GLN A 99 8.48 5.65 3.34
CA GLN A 99 9.17 5.88 2.07
C GLN A 99 8.31 6.78 1.18
N LYS A 100 8.85 7.93 0.80
CA LYS A 100 8.27 8.76 -0.25
C LYS A 100 8.85 8.37 -1.61
N ARG A 101 8.02 8.35 -2.64
CA ARG A 101 8.48 8.26 -4.04
C ARG A 101 7.53 8.96 -4.99
N ARG A 102 8.03 9.34 -6.15
CA ARG A 102 7.20 9.89 -7.23
C ARG A 102 6.60 8.76 -8.06
N THR A 103 5.31 8.88 -8.34
CA THR A 103 4.57 8.09 -9.32
C THR A 103 4.13 8.98 -10.48
N TRP A 104 3.56 8.37 -11.51
CA TRP A 104 2.89 9.13 -12.58
C TRP A 104 1.75 10.02 -12.06
N ASN A 105 1.09 9.60 -10.97
CA ASN A 105 -0.09 10.26 -10.42
C ASN A 105 0.23 11.13 -9.19
N GLY A 106 1.51 11.51 -9.00
CA GLY A 106 1.96 12.34 -7.88
C GLY A 106 2.92 11.62 -6.92
N GLU A 107 3.27 12.28 -5.82
CA GLU A 107 4.05 11.67 -4.74
C GLU A 107 3.18 10.67 -3.98
N GLU A 108 3.72 9.49 -3.68
CA GLU A 108 3.12 8.56 -2.74
C GLU A 108 4.01 8.43 -1.50
N THR A 109 3.37 8.27 -0.35
CA THR A 109 4.05 7.81 0.88
C THR A 109 3.69 6.35 1.09
N ILE A 110 4.67 5.46 1.20
CA ILE A 110 4.55 4.05 1.59
C ILE A 110 4.84 3.95 3.10
N ILE A 111 4.06 3.16 3.82
CA ILE A 111 4.25 2.91 5.26
C ILE A 111 4.63 1.45 5.44
N ALA A 112 5.67 1.16 6.20
CA ALA A 112 6.00 -0.19 6.65
C ALA A 112 5.93 -0.25 8.18
N ALA A 113 5.35 -1.33 8.72
CA ALA A 113 5.20 -1.53 10.15
C ALA A 113 5.15 -3.02 10.49
N ARG A 114 5.65 -3.40 11.67
CA ARG A 114 5.46 -4.77 12.17
C ARG A 114 4.00 -5.03 12.51
N SER A 115 3.61 -6.30 12.59
CA SER A 115 2.23 -6.71 12.91
C SER A 115 1.66 -6.03 14.17
N GLU A 116 2.49 -5.88 15.21
CA GLU A 116 2.10 -5.22 16.47
C GLU A 116 1.74 -3.72 16.31
N TYR A 117 2.23 -3.07 15.25
CA TYR A 117 1.96 -1.65 14.94
C TYR A 117 1.06 -1.48 13.71
N LEU A 118 0.42 -2.54 13.23
CA LEU A 118 -0.42 -2.50 12.03
C LEU A 118 -1.58 -1.51 12.17
N ILE A 119 -2.21 -1.44 13.35
CA ILE A 119 -3.32 -0.52 13.60
C ILE A 119 -2.86 0.93 13.48
N ASP A 120 -1.69 1.27 14.02
CA ASP A 120 -1.12 2.62 13.91
C ASP A 120 -0.78 2.96 12.45
N ALA A 121 -0.23 2.00 11.70
CA ALA A 121 0.06 2.17 10.28
C ALA A 121 -1.21 2.37 9.44
N LEU A 122 -2.29 1.65 9.74
CA LEU A 122 -3.60 1.82 9.12
C LEU A 122 -4.18 3.19 9.42
N ASN A 123 -4.18 3.62 10.68
CA ASN A 123 -4.64 4.94 11.09
C ASN A 123 -3.85 6.05 10.38
N LYS A 124 -2.52 5.90 10.27
CA LYS A 124 -1.66 6.82 9.52
C LYS A 124 -1.99 6.85 8.04
N ARG A 125 -2.23 5.69 7.40
CA ARG A 125 -2.67 5.62 6.00
C ARG A 125 -3.99 6.36 5.79
N ILE A 126 -4.94 6.15 6.69
CA ILE A 126 -6.25 6.79 6.65
C ILE A 126 -6.14 8.31 6.82
N SER A 127 -5.28 8.78 7.74
CA SER A 127 -4.99 10.21 7.90
C SER A 127 -4.43 10.81 6.62
N LEU A 128 -3.39 10.21 6.04
CA LEU A 128 -2.80 10.71 4.79
C LEU A 128 -3.80 10.77 3.63
N LEU A 129 -4.68 9.77 3.51
CA LEU A 129 -5.76 9.79 2.54
C LEU A 129 -6.75 10.93 2.79
N HIS A 130 -7.05 11.22 4.06
CA HIS A 130 -7.94 12.31 4.42
C HIS A 130 -7.34 13.67 4.09
N ASP A 131 -6.07 13.90 4.46
CA ASP A 131 -5.35 15.16 4.23
C ASP A 131 -5.30 15.47 2.72
N GLU A 132 -4.99 14.47 1.89
CA GLU A 132 -4.99 14.62 0.43
C GLU A 132 -6.36 14.97 -0.15
N MET A 133 -7.45 14.48 0.45
CA MET A 133 -8.81 14.77 0.00
C MET A 133 -9.28 16.17 0.38
N VAL A 134 -8.80 16.71 1.50
CA VAL A 134 -9.17 18.03 2.01
C VAL A 134 -8.28 19.13 1.39
N GLY A 135 -7.13 18.77 0.84
CA GLY A 135 -6.23 19.70 0.13
C GLY A 135 -5.35 20.52 1.09
N GLU A 136 -5.05 19.98 2.26
CA GLU A 136 -4.13 20.56 3.25
C GLU A 136 -2.67 20.12 3.02
#